data_AF-A0A8X6GKK5-F1
#
_entry.id   AF-A0A8X6GKK5-F1
#
_cell.length_a   1.000
_cell.length_b   1.000
_cell.length_c   1.000
_cell.angle_alpha   90.00
_cell.angle_beta   90.00
_cell.angle_gamma   90.00
#
_symmetry.space_group_name_H-M   'P 1'
#
loop_
_entity.id
_entity.type
_entity.pdbx_description
1 polymer ?
#
loop_
_entity_poly.entity_id
_entity_poly.type
_entity_poly.pdbx_seq_one_letter_code
_entity_poly.pdbx_strand_id
1 'polypeptide(L)'
;MYKVMHVVSNLADNSKSLLFSANNNCVEQFNSIVAKFIGGKRINFCLRGSYLARCSGAVISHNARSFMSSVHKNMYKTSPGNFVKSIESKRENDILRRKRKTSRRRCRKSLFLDKKSNKNYGVSAQKPDLSESTFSQKKEWLLSTLRLSDEEMKDIERKTINQRTSPLWKEERRKRLTASDFGAICKKLPHTSCEGIIKKSFIRISGPQQWNMERVMKGRR
;
A
#
# COMPACT_ATOMS: atom_id res chain seq x y z
N MET A 1 -27.63 -24.09 -30.76
CA MET A 1 -26.55 -24.02 -31.77
C MET A 1 -26.29 -22.60 -32.29
N TYR A 2 -27.29 -21.84 -32.75
CA TYR A 2 -27.11 -20.49 -33.33
C TYR A 2 -26.29 -19.50 -32.49
N LYS A 3 -26.47 -19.45 -31.17
CA LYS A 3 -25.67 -18.58 -30.29
C LYS A 3 -24.18 -18.92 -30.31
N VAL A 4 -23.84 -20.21 -30.40
CA VAL A 4 -22.44 -20.66 -30.41
C VAL A 4 -21.80 -20.28 -31.74
N MET A 5 -22.47 -20.50 -32.87
CA MET A 5 -21.95 -20.09 -34.18
C MET A 5 -21.82 -18.58 -34.32
N HIS A 6 -22.77 -17.81 -33.79
CA HIS A 6 -22.67 -16.35 -33.77
C HIS A 6 -21.46 -15.87 -32.95
N VAL A 7 -21.20 -16.48 -31.79
CA VAL A 7 -20.02 -16.15 -30.96
C VAL A 7 -18.73 -16.51 -31.68
N VAL A 8 -18.68 -17.67 -32.35
CA VAL A 8 -17.50 -18.11 -33.10
C VAL A 8 -17.25 -17.23 -34.33
N SER A 9 -18.29 -16.85 -35.08
CA SER A 9 -18.17 -15.91 -36.20
C SER A 9 -17.62 -14.58 -35.72
N ASN A 10 -18.23 -14.00 -34.69
CA ASN A 10 -17.79 -12.72 -34.14
C ASN A 10 -16.34 -12.78 -33.61
N LEU A 11 -15.91 -13.92 -33.06
CA LEU A 11 -14.52 -14.13 -32.65
C LEU A 11 -13.57 -14.22 -33.85
N ALA A 12 -13.96 -14.94 -34.90
CA ALA A 12 -13.19 -15.07 -36.14
C ALA A 12 -13.05 -13.72 -36.84
N ASP A 13 -14.14 -12.95 -36.92
CA ASP A 13 -14.20 -11.63 -37.56
C ASP A 13 -13.29 -10.63 -36.84
N ASN A 14 -13.21 -10.69 -35.51
CA ASN A 14 -12.36 -9.82 -34.69
C ASN A 14 -10.96 -10.40 -34.37
N SER A 15 -10.61 -11.56 -34.92
CA SER A 15 -9.38 -12.30 -34.60
C SER A 15 -8.11 -11.49 -34.90
N LYS A 16 -8.08 -10.77 -36.02
CA LYS A 16 -6.97 -9.89 -36.40
C LYS A 16 -6.80 -8.74 -35.41
N SER A 17 -7.89 -8.09 -35.01
CA SER A 17 -7.86 -7.01 -34.00
C SER A 17 -7.38 -7.51 -32.64
N LEU A 18 -7.80 -8.72 -32.23
CA LEU A 18 -7.33 -9.36 -31.00
C LEU A 18 -5.83 -9.69 -31.05
N LEU A 19 -5.34 -10.23 -32.17
CA LEU A 19 -3.93 -10.54 -32.39
C LEU A 19 -3.04 -9.29 -32.28
N PHE A 20 -3.48 -8.17 -32.86
CA PHE A 20 -2.74 -6.91 -32.80
C PHE A 20 -3.04 -6.07 -31.55
N SER A 21 -3.85 -6.57 -30.61
CA SER A 21 -4.36 -5.79 -29.46
C SER A 21 -4.95 -4.44 -29.88
N ALA A 22 -5.54 -4.37 -31.07
CA ALA A 22 -6.25 -3.21 -31.57
C ALA A 22 -7.53 -3.07 -30.76
N ASN A 23 -7.55 -2.09 -29.86
CA ASN A 23 -8.74 -1.71 -29.16
C ASN A 23 -9.59 -0.82 -30.08
N ASN A 24 -10.80 -1.27 -30.42
CA ASN A 24 -11.71 -0.63 -31.38
C ASN A 24 -12.16 0.79 -31.01
N ASN A 25 -11.66 1.39 -29.94
CA ASN A 25 -12.01 2.76 -29.64
C ASN A 25 -10.86 3.57 -29.03
N CYS A 26 -9.85 3.86 -29.87
CA CYS A 26 -8.84 4.88 -29.59
C CYS A 26 -9.49 6.23 -29.24
N VAL A 27 -10.66 6.53 -29.81
CA VAL A 27 -11.44 7.74 -29.53
C VAL A 27 -12.03 7.71 -28.11
N GLU A 28 -12.56 6.59 -27.62
CA GLU A 28 -13.02 6.42 -26.22
C GLU A 28 -11.85 6.51 -25.26
N GLN A 29 -10.73 5.87 -25.59
CA GLN A 29 -9.53 5.93 -24.77
C GLN A 29 -9.04 7.38 -24.64
N PHE A 30 -8.98 8.11 -25.74
CA PHE A 30 -8.62 9.52 -25.75
C PHE A 30 -9.66 10.39 -25.02
N ASN A 31 -10.95 10.18 -25.26
CA ASN A 31 -12.03 10.89 -24.58
C ASN A 31 -11.99 10.68 -23.06
N SER A 32 -11.58 9.51 -22.59
CA SER A 32 -11.37 9.25 -21.16
C SER A 32 -10.26 10.13 -20.55
N ILE A 33 -9.26 10.53 -21.34
CA ILE A 33 -8.17 11.42 -20.93
C ILE A 33 -8.64 12.86 -20.98
N VAL A 34 -9.31 13.25 -22.07
CA VAL A 34 -9.95 14.58 -22.22
C VAL A 34 -10.88 14.86 -21.04
N ALA A 35 -11.73 13.89 -20.65
CA ALA A 35 -12.62 14.02 -19.50
C ALA A 35 -11.88 14.30 -18.17
N LYS A 36 -10.69 13.71 -17.97
CA LYS A 36 -9.84 13.98 -16.79
C LYS A 36 -9.27 15.39 -16.80
N PHE A 37 -8.83 15.87 -17.96
CA PHE A 37 -8.32 17.23 -18.13
C PHE A 37 -9.42 18.28 -18.00
N ILE A 38 -10.64 17.96 -18.41
CA ILE A 38 -11.81 18.80 -18.22
C ILE A 38 -12.26 18.83 -16.75
N GLY A 39 -12.00 17.76 -16.00
CA GLY A 39 -12.45 17.61 -14.61
C GLY A 39 -13.90 17.11 -14.48
N GLY A 40 -14.47 16.61 -15.59
CA GLY A 40 -15.89 16.24 -15.69
C GLY A 40 -16.86 17.41 -15.45
N LYS A 41 -18.15 17.11 -15.26
CA LYS A 41 -19.20 18.11 -14.98
C LYS A 41 -19.05 18.84 -13.63
N ARG A 42 -18.13 18.42 -12.76
CA ARG A 42 -18.10 18.81 -11.33
C ARG A 42 -17.43 20.15 -11.04
N ILE A 43 -16.69 20.73 -11.99
CA ILE A 43 -16.03 22.01 -11.80
C ILE A 43 -16.30 22.86 -13.05
N ASN A 44 -17.04 23.97 -12.88
CA ASN A 44 -17.34 24.86 -13.97
C ASN A 44 -16.11 25.71 -14.30
N PHE A 45 -15.47 25.39 -15.41
CA PHE A 45 -14.31 26.11 -15.91
C PHE A 45 -14.62 26.84 -17.23
N CYS A 46 -15.90 27.09 -17.53
CA CYS A 46 -16.40 27.65 -18.77
C CYS A 46 -16.03 29.13 -19.00
N LEU A 47 -14.74 29.48 -18.86
CA LEU A 47 -14.16 30.69 -19.43
C LEU A 47 -13.76 30.41 -20.88
N ARG A 48 -13.95 31.39 -21.76
CA ARG A 48 -13.61 31.27 -23.19
C ARG A 48 -12.16 30.78 -23.38
N GLY A 49 -11.97 29.74 -24.17
CA GLY A 49 -10.65 29.15 -24.46
C GLY A 49 -10.17 28.07 -23.48
N SER A 50 -10.83 27.88 -22.33
CA SER A 50 -10.42 26.89 -21.34
C SER A 50 -10.55 25.44 -21.83
N TYR A 51 -11.59 25.14 -22.59
CA TYR A 51 -11.84 23.81 -23.15
C TYR A 51 -10.75 23.42 -24.15
N LEU A 52 -10.43 24.31 -25.10
CA LEU A 52 -9.42 24.07 -26.11
C LEU A 52 -8.04 23.81 -25.48
N ALA A 53 -7.63 24.65 -24.51
CA ALA A 53 -6.37 24.48 -23.80
C ALA A 53 -6.26 23.12 -23.09
N ARG A 54 -7.37 22.59 -22.58
CA ARG A 54 -7.42 21.27 -21.90
C ARG A 54 -7.40 20.12 -22.87
N CYS A 55 -8.08 20.24 -24.01
CA CYS A 55 -7.97 19.27 -25.09
C CYS A 55 -6.52 19.21 -25.58
N SER A 56 -5.87 20.35 -25.81
CA SER A 56 -4.45 20.40 -26.15
C SER A 56 -3.57 19.77 -25.07
N GLY A 57 -3.85 20.04 -23.78
CA GLY A 57 -3.15 19.40 -22.66
C GLY A 57 -3.34 17.88 -22.62
N ALA A 58 -4.54 17.39 -22.92
CA ALA A 58 -4.86 15.97 -23.02
C ALA A 58 -4.10 15.30 -24.18
N VAL A 59 -3.97 15.96 -25.33
CA VAL A 59 -3.15 15.49 -26.46
C VAL A 59 -1.69 15.33 -26.03
N ILE A 60 -1.11 16.35 -25.41
CA ILE A 60 0.28 16.29 -24.94
C ILE A 60 0.46 15.16 -23.92
N SER A 61 -0.48 14.98 -22.99
CA SER A 61 -0.42 13.90 -22.00
C SER A 61 -0.68 12.50 -22.56
N HIS A 62 -1.43 12.38 -23.66
CA HIS A 62 -1.65 11.10 -24.33
C HIS A 62 -0.37 10.66 -25.05
N ASN A 63 0.29 11.60 -25.72
CA ASN A 63 1.47 11.33 -26.53
C ASN A 63 2.75 11.27 -25.69
N ALA A 64 2.86 12.11 -24.65
CA ALA A 64 4.02 12.16 -23.77
C ALA A 64 3.70 11.56 -22.39
N ARG A 65 4.57 10.66 -21.91
CA ARG A 65 4.47 10.10 -20.55
C ARG A 65 4.69 11.15 -19.44
N SER A 66 5.43 12.21 -19.75
CA SER A 66 5.80 13.30 -18.84
C SER A 66 5.23 14.64 -19.32
N PHE A 67 3.94 14.86 -19.07
CA PHE A 67 3.20 16.05 -19.52
C PHE A 67 3.87 17.37 -19.10
N MET A 68 4.14 17.55 -17.80
CA MET A 68 4.67 18.81 -17.27
C MET A 68 6.09 19.05 -17.75
N SER A 69 6.92 18.02 -17.80
CA SER A 69 8.27 18.13 -18.34
C SER A 69 8.28 18.49 -19.82
N SER A 70 7.35 17.94 -20.61
CA SER A 70 7.28 18.20 -22.05
C SER A 70 6.85 19.63 -22.33
N VAL A 71 5.86 20.14 -21.60
CA VAL A 71 5.43 21.53 -21.70
C VAL A 71 6.56 22.47 -21.28
N HIS A 72 7.20 22.22 -20.14
CA HIS A 72 8.29 23.07 -19.62
C HIS A 72 9.49 23.13 -20.58
N LYS A 73 9.95 21.99 -21.08
CA LYS A 73 11.08 21.94 -22.01
C LYS A 73 10.78 22.66 -23.32
N ASN A 74 9.55 22.58 -23.80
CA ASN A 74 9.17 23.27 -25.03
C ASN A 74 9.05 24.78 -24.83
N MET A 75 8.47 25.23 -23.71
CA MET A 75 8.28 26.65 -23.40
C MET A 75 9.59 27.36 -23.04
N TYR A 76 10.38 26.78 -22.14
CA TYR A 76 11.54 27.46 -21.55
C TYR A 76 12.88 26.95 -22.06
N LYS A 77 12.88 25.95 -22.96
CA LYS A 77 14.09 25.29 -23.50
C LYS A 77 15.06 24.77 -22.43
N THR A 78 14.56 24.59 -21.21
CA THR A 78 15.31 24.14 -20.05
C THR A 78 14.61 22.96 -19.37
N SER A 79 15.39 22.20 -18.59
CA SER A 79 14.88 21.08 -17.83
C SER A 79 14.05 21.57 -16.64
N PRO A 80 12.89 20.95 -16.34
CA PRO A 80 12.11 21.31 -15.16
C PRO A 80 12.85 20.95 -13.88
N GLY A 81 12.49 21.62 -12.79
CA GLY A 81 13.06 21.37 -11.46
C GLY A 81 12.79 19.95 -10.93
N ASN A 82 13.56 19.57 -9.90
CA ASN A 82 13.53 18.22 -9.33
C ASN A 82 12.16 17.82 -8.75
N PHE A 83 11.37 18.79 -8.28
CA PHE A 83 10.03 18.54 -7.77
C PHE A 83 9.08 17.98 -8.84
N VAL A 84 9.04 18.62 -10.02
CA VAL A 84 8.20 18.18 -11.15
C VAL A 84 8.63 16.79 -11.61
N LYS A 85 9.93 16.57 -11.77
CA LYS A 85 10.50 15.26 -12.11
C LYS A 85 10.12 14.19 -11.09
N SER A 86 10.20 14.50 -9.80
CA SER A 86 9.83 13.57 -8.72
C SER A 86 8.35 13.17 -8.77
N ILE A 87 7.45 14.13 -9.03
CA ILE A 87 6.02 13.84 -9.19
C ILE A 87 5.75 12.95 -10.41
N GLU A 88 6.35 13.26 -11.55
CA GLU A 88 6.17 12.46 -12.77
C GLU A 88 6.74 11.05 -12.61
N SER A 89 7.93 10.89 -12.03
CA SER A 89 8.51 9.59 -11.69
C SER A 89 7.65 8.78 -10.74
N LYS A 90 7.03 9.41 -9.73
CA LYS A 90 6.07 8.73 -8.83
C LYS A 90 4.84 8.25 -9.61
N ARG A 91 4.28 9.08 -10.49
CA ARG A 91 3.12 8.71 -11.33
C ARG A 91 3.45 7.53 -12.26
N GLU A 92 4.63 7.55 -12.90
CA GLU A 92 5.05 6.45 -13.77
C GLU A 92 5.22 5.14 -12.99
N ASN A 93 5.89 5.20 -11.83
CA ASN A 93 6.03 4.05 -10.94
C ASN A 93 4.68 3.49 -10.49
N ASP A 94 3.69 4.34 -10.19
CA ASP A 94 2.35 3.90 -9.84
C ASP A 94 1.62 3.24 -11.01
N ILE A 95 1.77 3.75 -12.24
CA ILE A 95 1.21 3.12 -13.44
C ILE A 95 1.84 1.74 -13.65
N LEU A 96 3.16 1.63 -13.57
CA LEU A 96 3.88 0.36 -13.67
C LEU A 96 3.46 -0.62 -12.58
N ARG A 97 3.30 -0.14 -11.33
CA ARG A 97 2.82 -0.93 -10.20
C ARG A 97 1.38 -1.42 -10.43
N ARG A 98 0.49 -0.60 -10.98
CA ARG A 98 -0.88 -0.99 -11.34
C ARG A 98 -0.84 -2.08 -12.40
N LYS A 99 -0.09 -1.91 -13.50
CA LYS A 99 0.06 -2.93 -14.57
C LYS A 99 0.57 -4.27 -14.02
N ARG A 100 1.59 -4.24 -13.15
CA ARG A 100 2.11 -5.44 -12.45
C ARG A 100 1.09 -6.10 -11.53
N LYS A 101 0.20 -5.32 -10.91
CA LYS A 101 -0.89 -5.87 -10.07
C LYS A 101 -1.98 -6.52 -10.92
N THR A 102 -2.32 -5.94 -12.07
CA THR A 102 -3.34 -6.52 -12.97
C THR A 102 -2.89 -7.85 -13.55
N SER A 103 -1.61 -8.01 -13.94
CA SER A 103 -1.08 -9.31 -14.38
C SER A 103 -0.99 -10.35 -13.26
N ARG A 104 -0.88 -9.91 -11.99
CA ARG A 104 -0.93 -10.77 -10.80
C ARG A 104 -2.33 -10.98 -10.24
N ARG A 105 -3.38 -10.43 -10.85
CA ARG A 105 -4.76 -10.86 -10.57
C ARG A 105 -4.96 -12.23 -11.19
N ARG A 106 -4.30 -13.26 -10.65
CA ARG A 106 -4.97 -14.55 -10.53
C ARG A 106 -6.27 -14.22 -9.83
N CYS A 107 -7.39 -14.39 -10.51
CA CYS A 107 -8.70 -14.32 -9.90
C CYS A 107 -8.60 -15.17 -8.64
N ARG A 108 -8.48 -14.55 -7.46
CA ARG A 108 -8.65 -15.29 -6.22
C ARG A 108 -10.12 -15.62 -6.26
N LYS A 109 -10.46 -16.80 -6.78
CA LYS A 109 -11.79 -17.39 -6.66
C LYS A 109 -12.04 -17.56 -5.16
N SER A 110 -12.41 -16.48 -4.47
CA SER A 110 -12.93 -16.54 -3.10
C SER A 110 -14.45 -16.61 -3.16
N LEU A 111 -14.99 -17.38 -4.13
CA LEU A 111 -16.41 -17.71 -4.13
C LEU A 111 -16.74 -18.69 -2.98
N PHE A 112 -15.72 -19.30 -2.37
CA PHE A 112 -15.85 -20.26 -1.28
C PHE A 112 -14.85 -20.03 -0.13
N LEU A 113 -14.30 -18.82 0.03
CA LEU A 113 -13.59 -18.53 1.27
C LEU A 113 -14.68 -18.30 2.32
N ASP A 114 -14.97 -19.36 3.06
CA ASP A 114 -15.96 -19.40 4.12
C ASP A 114 -15.78 -18.15 4.98
N LYS A 115 -16.67 -17.17 4.81
CA LYS A 115 -16.60 -15.83 5.40
C LYS A 115 -17.01 -15.89 6.87
N LYS A 116 -16.73 -17.02 7.54
CA LYS A 116 -16.75 -17.11 8.99
C LYS A 116 -15.62 -16.23 9.45
N SER A 117 -15.95 -14.97 9.75
CA SER A 117 -15.19 -14.10 10.63
C SER A 117 -14.56 -15.00 11.69
N ASN A 118 -13.23 -14.99 11.79
CA ASN A 118 -12.53 -15.83 12.75
C ASN A 118 -13.17 -15.58 14.12
N LYS A 119 -13.94 -16.55 14.65
CA LYS A 119 -14.73 -16.35 15.88
C LYS A 119 -13.84 -15.99 17.07
N ASN A 120 -12.56 -16.31 16.95
CA ASN A 120 -11.54 -16.12 17.96
C ASN A 120 -10.76 -14.80 17.78
N TYR A 121 -11.07 -13.95 16.78
CA TYR A 121 -10.36 -12.68 16.59
C TYR A 121 -11.22 -11.59 15.94
N GLY A 122 -11.12 -10.36 16.43
CA GLY A 122 -11.84 -9.19 15.90
C GLY A 122 -12.97 -8.72 16.82
N VAL A 123 -13.79 -7.79 16.31
CA VAL A 123 -14.88 -7.11 17.09
C VAL A 123 -15.94 -8.09 17.61
N SER A 124 -16.05 -9.27 17.00
CA SER A 124 -17.00 -10.34 17.34
C SER A 124 -16.40 -11.44 18.22
N ALA A 125 -15.19 -11.29 18.75
CA ALA A 125 -14.60 -12.25 19.67
C ALA A 125 -15.38 -12.29 21.00
N GLN A 126 -16.05 -13.40 21.28
CA GLN A 126 -16.99 -13.55 22.39
C GLN A 126 -16.33 -13.84 23.75
N LYS A 127 -15.05 -14.23 23.79
CA LYS A 127 -14.38 -14.60 25.04
C LYS A 127 -12.96 -14.04 25.06
N PRO A 128 -12.55 -13.34 26.14
CA PRO A 128 -11.14 -13.11 26.39
C PRO A 128 -10.45 -14.46 26.64
N ASP A 129 -9.25 -14.66 26.08
CA ASP A 129 -8.48 -15.91 26.22
C ASP A 129 -8.03 -16.18 27.67
N LEU A 130 -8.11 -15.16 28.54
CA LEU A 130 -7.73 -15.21 29.95
C LEU A 130 -8.81 -14.58 30.83
N SER A 131 -8.89 -15.03 32.08
CA SER A 131 -9.71 -14.36 33.09
C SER A 131 -9.14 -12.98 33.42
N GLU A 132 -10.00 -12.05 33.85
CA GLU A 132 -9.59 -10.68 34.20
C GLU A 132 -8.52 -10.67 35.32
N SER A 133 -8.64 -11.59 36.28
CA SER A 133 -7.68 -11.74 37.38
C SER A 133 -6.30 -12.15 36.88
N THR A 134 -6.22 -13.16 36.00
CA THR A 134 -4.95 -13.64 35.43
C THR A 134 -4.35 -12.63 34.47
N PHE A 135 -5.18 -11.89 33.73
CA PHE A 135 -4.74 -10.78 32.89
C PHE A 135 -4.10 -9.66 33.73
N SER A 136 -4.77 -9.25 34.81
CA SER A 136 -4.26 -8.22 35.72
C SER A 136 -2.93 -8.63 36.36
N GLN A 137 -2.81 -9.88 36.82
CA GLN A 137 -1.54 -10.41 37.34
C GLN A 137 -0.42 -10.39 36.30
N LYS A 138 -0.69 -10.84 35.07
CA LYS A 138 0.31 -10.81 33.99
C LYS A 138 0.70 -9.41 33.58
N LYS A 139 -0.25 -8.47 33.59
CA LYS A 139 0.00 -7.05 33.33
C LYS A 139 0.97 -6.48 34.36
N GLU A 140 0.69 -6.67 35.65
CA GLU A 140 1.56 -6.16 36.72
C GLU A 140 2.94 -6.82 36.69
N TRP A 141 3.00 -8.13 36.45
CA TRP A 141 4.27 -8.85 36.26
C TRP A 141 5.09 -8.33 35.07
N LEU A 142 4.43 -8.00 33.96
CA LEU A 142 5.12 -7.42 32.81
C LEU A 142 5.65 -6.01 33.14
N LEU A 143 4.84 -5.18 33.82
CA LEU A 143 5.25 -3.84 34.21
C LEU A 143 6.42 -3.86 35.21
N SER A 144 6.42 -4.80 36.16
CA SER A 144 7.54 -4.96 37.10
C SER A 144 8.80 -5.42 36.38
N THR A 145 8.69 -6.35 35.43
CA THR A 145 9.83 -6.81 34.60
C THR A 145 10.43 -5.69 33.73
N LEU A 146 9.62 -4.71 33.33
CA LEU A 146 10.07 -3.59 32.51
C LEU A 146 10.73 -2.46 33.33
N ARG A 147 10.47 -2.40 34.64
CA ARG A 147 11.14 -1.45 35.53
C ARG A 147 12.60 -1.86 35.67
N LEU A 148 13.49 -0.89 35.50
CA LEU A 148 14.93 -1.04 35.63
C LEU A 148 15.43 -0.05 36.68
N SER A 149 16.49 -0.40 37.38
CA SER A 149 17.23 0.55 38.19
C SER A 149 18.03 1.53 37.31
N ASP A 150 18.46 2.65 37.88
CA ASP A 150 19.28 3.64 37.17
C ASP A 150 20.63 3.06 36.71
N GLU A 151 21.16 2.08 37.46
CA GLU A 151 22.40 1.40 37.12
C GLU A 151 22.23 0.46 35.92
N GLU A 152 21.15 -0.32 35.91
CA GLU A 152 20.78 -1.20 34.79
C GLU A 152 20.50 -0.40 33.52
N MET A 153 19.87 0.77 33.67
CA MET A 153 19.59 1.66 32.54
C MET A 153 20.90 2.13 31.87
N LYS A 154 21.88 2.57 32.66
CA LYS A 154 23.21 2.99 32.18
C LYS A 154 24.01 1.83 31.58
N ASP A 155 23.85 0.61 32.09
CA ASP A 155 24.50 -0.57 31.54
C ASP A 155 23.90 -0.98 30.18
N ILE A 156 22.58 -0.99 30.06
CA ILE A 156 21.87 -1.26 28.80
C ILE A 156 22.23 -0.20 27.76
N GLU A 157 22.28 1.07 28.13
CA GLU A 157 22.70 2.16 27.24
C GLU A 157 24.10 1.87 26.66
N ARG A 158 25.09 1.61 27.52
CA ARG A 158 26.46 1.30 27.11
C ARG A 158 26.55 0.08 26.20
N LYS A 159 25.83 -1.00 26.53
CA LYS A 159 25.81 -2.24 25.72
C LYS A 159 25.04 -2.10 24.39
N THR A 160 24.24 -1.06 24.23
CA THR A 160 23.38 -0.88 23.05
C THR A 160 23.76 0.32 22.17
N ILE A 161 24.94 0.92 22.38
CA ILE A 161 25.51 2.03 21.58
C ILE A 161 25.45 1.76 20.08
N ASN A 162 25.72 0.52 19.64
CA ASN A 162 25.71 0.14 18.22
C ASN A 162 24.30 -0.06 17.63
N GLN A 163 23.24 0.27 18.39
CA GLN A 163 21.84 0.29 17.97
C GLN A 163 21.43 -0.95 17.16
N ARG A 164 21.12 -0.77 15.86
CA ARG A 164 20.60 -1.80 14.96
C ARG A 164 21.52 -3.01 14.80
N THR A 165 22.82 -2.83 15.01
CA THR A 165 23.81 -3.90 14.89
C THR A 165 23.87 -4.74 16.17
N SER A 166 23.48 -4.17 17.33
CA SER A 166 23.43 -4.89 18.60
C SER A 166 22.20 -5.80 18.68
N PRO A 167 22.36 -7.10 18.99
CA PRO A 167 21.24 -8.00 19.24
C PRO A 167 20.46 -7.57 20.49
N LEU A 168 21.17 -7.17 21.55
CA LEU A 168 20.58 -6.70 22.81
C LEU A 168 19.64 -5.50 22.60
N TRP A 169 20.04 -4.55 21.75
CA TRP A 169 19.20 -3.40 21.40
C TRP A 169 17.89 -3.83 20.75
N LYS A 170 17.91 -4.86 19.90
CA LYS A 170 16.68 -5.41 19.30
C LYS A 170 15.82 -6.11 20.34
N GLU A 171 16.41 -6.80 21.31
CA GLU A 171 15.67 -7.46 22.39
C GLU A 171 14.95 -6.43 23.27
N GLU A 172 15.67 -5.42 23.75
CA GLU A 172 15.09 -4.38 24.61
C GLU A 172 14.03 -3.57 23.87
N ARG A 173 14.26 -3.26 22.60
CA ARG A 173 13.27 -2.55 21.76
C ARG A 173 12.03 -3.41 21.44
N ARG A 174 12.11 -4.74 21.52
CA ARG A 174 10.94 -5.63 21.33
C ARG A 174 10.01 -5.63 22.54
N LYS A 175 10.56 -5.45 23.74
CA LYS A 175 9.82 -5.45 25.01
C LYS A 175 9.20 -4.07 25.31
N ARG A 176 9.76 -2.99 24.76
CA ARG A 176 9.47 -1.60 25.16
C ARG A 176 8.78 -0.79 24.07
N LEU A 177 7.91 0.13 24.50
CA LEU A 177 7.37 1.15 23.61
C LEU A 177 8.42 2.24 23.35
N THR A 178 8.57 2.65 22.10
CA THR A 178 9.62 3.60 21.72
C THR A 178 9.06 5.01 21.58
N ALA A 179 9.88 6.03 21.86
CA ALA A 179 9.47 7.44 21.75
C ALA A 179 8.83 7.78 20.40
N SER A 180 9.34 7.19 19.30
CA SER A 180 8.79 7.39 17.95
C SER A 180 7.37 6.86 17.76
N ASP A 181 6.94 5.87 18.53
CA ASP A 181 5.59 5.31 18.48
C ASP A 181 4.69 5.86 19.61
N PHE A 182 5.28 6.33 20.72
CA PHE A 182 4.56 6.89 21.88
C PHE A 182 3.65 8.06 21.50
N GLY A 183 4.16 9.05 20.77
CA GLY A 183 3.35 10.20 20.37
C GLY A 183 2.14 9.84 19.50
N ALA A 184 2.25 8.78 18.68
CA ALA A 184 1.13 8.30 17.87
C ALA A 184 0.06 7.58 18.70
N ILE A 185 0.45 6.99 19.84
CA ILE A 185 -0.46 6.32 20.77
C ILE A 185 -1.18 7.35 21.64
N CYS A 186 -0.47 8.32 22.21
CA CYS A 186 -1.08 9.34 23.08
C CYS A 186 -2.09 10.23 22.35
N LYS A 187 -1.91 10.46 21.05
CA LYS A 187 -2.83 11.28 20.23
C LYS A 187 -4.08 10.52 19.76
N LYS A 188 -4.26 9.26 20.15
CA LYS A 188 -5.43 8.47 19.75
C LYS A 188 -6.66 8.89 20.55
N LEU A 189 -7.78 9.02 19.84
CA LEU A 189 -9.09 9.18 20.46
C LEU A 189 -9.54 7.84 21.09
N PRO A 190 -10.33 7.87 22.18
CA PRO A 190 -10.79 6.66 22.88
C PRO A 190 -11.53 5.64 21.99
N HIS A 191 -12.25 6.14 20.97
CA HIS A 191 -13.05 5.32 20.05
C HIS A 191 -12.29 4.91 18.77
N THR A 192 -11.03 5.32 18.60
CA THR A 192 -10.23 4.95 17.42
C THR A 192 -9.46 3.65 17.68
N SER A 193 -9.61 2.66 16.80
CA SER A 193 -8.88 1.40 16.91
C SER A 193 -7.34 1.59 16.96
N CYS A 194 -6.71 0.87 17.89
CA CYS A 194 -5.26 0.78 18.06
C CYS A 194 -4.61 -0.35 17.25
N GLU A 195 -5.41 -1.16 16.55
CA GLU A 195 -4.97 -2.35 15.83
C GLU A 195 -3.82 -2.08 14.85
N GLY A 196 -3.89 -0.99 14.09
CA GLY A 196 -2.85 -0.63 13.12
C GLY A 196 -1.49 -0.33 13.78
N ILE A 197 -1.50 0.30 14.96
CA ILE A 197 -0.28 0.60 15.71
C ILE A 197 0.29 -0.69 16.30
N ILE A 198 -0.57 -1.51 16.92
CA ILE A 198 -0.16 -2.80 17.49
C ILE A 198 0.45 -3.69 16.41
N LYS A 199 -0.19 -3.82 15.24
CA LYS A 199 0.35 -4.57 14.10
C LYS A 199 1.70 -4.02 13.64
N LYS A 200 1.86 -2.71 13.51
CA LYS A 200 3.13 -2.09 13.13
C LYS A 200 4.24 -2.42 14.13
N SER A 201 3.95 -2.36 15.43
CA SER A 201 4.91 -2.71 16.49
C SER A 201 5.24 -4.20 16.46
N PHE A 202 4.24 -5.09 16.38
CA PHE A 202 4.42 -6.55 16.36
C PHE A 202 5.14 -7.08 15.11
N ILE A 203 4.91 -6.47 13.95
CA ILE A 203 5.59 -6.83 12.69
C ILE A 203 7.07 -6.40 12.74
N ARG A 204 7.41 -5.32 13.46
CA ARG A 204 8.80 -4.92 13.69
C ARG A 204 9.51 -5.85 14.67
N ILE A 205 8.75 -6.49 15.56
CA ILE A 205 9.21 -7.48 16.55
C ILE A 205 9.46 -8.85 15.90
N SER A 206 8.65 -9.23 14.91
CA SER A 206 8.69 -10.53 14.19
C SER A 206 9.19 -10.39 12.75
N GLY A 207 10.38 -9.81 12.58
CA GLY A 207 11.01 -9.69 11.25
C GLY A 207 11.08 -11.03 10.49
N PRO A 208 11.11 -11.03 9.13
CA PRO A 208 10.99 -12.23 8.30
C PRO A 208 12.07 -13.32 8.51
N GLN A 209 13.10 -13.04 9.30
CA GLN A 209 14.20 -13.97 9.56
C GLN A 209 13.81 -15.12 10.48
N GLN A 210 12.84 -14.95 11.39
CA GLN A 210 12.50 -15.99 12.37
C GLN A 210 11.60 -17.09 11.78
N TRP A 211 10.72 -16.74 10.83
CA TRP A 211 9.86 -17.69 10.10
C TRP A 211 10.61 -18.58 9.09
N ASN A 212 11.88 -18.28 8.79
CA ASN A 212 12.75 -19.14 7.99
C ASN A 212 13.52 -20.14 8.86
N MET A 213 13.90 -19.78 10.09
CA MET A 213 14.62 -20.70 10.99
C MET A 213 13.72 -21.87 11.45
N GLU A 214 12.44 -21.60 11.76
CA GLU A 214 11.49 -22.65 12.16
C GLU A 214 11.10 -23.60 11.02
N ARG A 215 11.16 -23.13 9.78
CA ARG A 215 10.89 -23.96 8.58
C ARG A 215 12.10 -24.80 8.17
N VAL A 216 13.32 -24.29 8.39
CA VAL A 216 14.58 -25.01 8.15
C VAL A 216 14.77 -26.11 9.21
N MET A 217 14.35 -25.88 10.46
CA MET A 217 14.45 -26.89 11.54
C MET A 217 13.36 -27.97 11.50
N LYS A 218 12.22 -27.73 10.83
CA LYS A 218 11.14 -28.74 10.64
C LYS A 218 11.24 -29.51 9.31
N GLY A 219 12.29 -29.28 8.52
CA GLY A 219 12.51 -29.91 7.20
C GLY A 219 13.72 -30.85 7.13
N ARG A 220 14.32 -31.22 8.26
CA ARG A 220 15.31 -32.31 8.33
C ARG A 220 14.83 -33.37 9.32
N ARG A 221 13.99 -34.26 8.82
CA ARG A 221 13.97 -35.68 9.17
C ARG A 221 13.92 -36.45 7.87
#